data_AF-A0A1I3Y8G0-F1
#
_entry.id   AF-A0A1I3Y8G0-F1
#
_cell.length_a   1.000
_cell.length_b   1.000
_cell.length_c   1.000
_cell.angle_alpha   90.00
_cell.angle_beta   90.00
_cell.angle_gamma   90.00
#
_symmetry.space_group_name_H-M   'P 1'
#
loop_
_entity.id
_entity.type
_entity.pdbx_description
1 polymer ?
#
loop_
_entity_poly.entity_id
_entity_poly.type
_entity_poly.pdbx_seq_one_letter_code
_entity_poly.pdbx_strand_id
1 'polypeptide(L)'
;MVAPDRRLVVATVVATLVTLTACARDVAPRPSATPPSATAAPGAGTTPAPPSTPVPTTVAPPTTDPAGTAFAPPGTELTHEGDATGYVVTQVRVGEHPGYDRVVYELAGGEGTPGYRVGWVDRAVEDPSGAVRQVDGDGILQVRLIGTTYPVDGGAQEHAGDVRPDDGHIEQVVRPLTFEGMTQSFVGVDDGPRPVRVTLLQDPVRVVVDVQD
;
A
#
# COMPACT_ATOMS: atom_id res chain seq x y z
N MET A 1 -15.54 52.34 -19.11
CA MET A 1 -15.15 52.86 -20.43
C MET A 1 -13.68 53.26 -20.34
N VAL A 2 -12.87 52.82 -21.32
CA VAL A 2 -11.40 52.94 -21.48
C VAL A 2 -10.55 51.90 -20.73
N ALA A 3 -10.04 50.94 -21.50
CA ALA A 3 -9.02 49.95 -21.16
C ALA A 3 -7.67 50.37 -21.77
N PRO A 4 -6.50 49.98 -21.22
CA PRO A 4 -5.23 50.20 -21.87
C PRO A 4 -4.70 48.97 -22.63
N ASP A 5 -3.96 49.29 -23.67
CA ASP A 5 -3.62 48.49 -24.84
C ASP A 5 -2.65 47.32 -24.62
N ARG A 6 -2.95 46.24 -25.35
CA ARG A 6 -2.06 45.09 -25.61
C ARG A 6 -0.92 45.51 -26.55
N ARG A 7 0.32 45.34 -26.11
CA ARG A 7 1.49 45.33 -27.02
C ARG A 7 2.06 43.91 -27.07
N LEU A 8 1.78 43.23 -28.19
CA LEU A 8 2.45 42.01 -28.61
C LEU A 8 3.92 42.33 -28.95
N VAL A 9 4.86 41.64 -28.30
CA VAL A 9 6.25 41.56 -28.77
C VAL A 9 6.46 40.15 -29.29
N VAL A 10 6.47 40.02 -30.62
CA VAL A 10 6.85 38.81 -31.34
C VAL A 10 8.37 38.89 -31.55
N ALA A 11 9.13 37.99 -30.93
CA ALA A 11 10.55 37.84 -31.18
C ALA A 11 10.81 36.49 -31.86
N THR A 12 11.34 36.57 -33.07
CA THR A 12 11.52 35.48 -34.03
C THR A 12 12.91 34.84 -33.88
N VAL A 13 12.92 33.51 -33.72
CA VAL A 13 13.86 32.46 -34.19
C VAL A 13 15.36 32.77 -34.30
N VAL A 14 16.18 31.95 -33.62
CA VAL A 14 17.38 31.32 -34.23
C VAL A 14 17.52 29.89 -33.69
N ALA A 15 17.36 28.90 -34.57
CA ALA A 15 17.66 27.50 -34.31
C ALA A 15 19.10 27.20 -34.76
N THR A 16 19.94 26.71 -33.85
CA THR A 16 21.28 26.19 -34.17
C THR A 16 21.32 24.69 -33.94
N LEU A 17 21.18 23.93 -35.02
CA LEU A 17 21.62 22.53 -35.11
C LEU A 17 23.15 22.50 -35.13
N VAL A 18 23.75 21.71 -34.24
CA VAL A 18 25.15 21.28 -34.35
C VAL A 18 25.14 19.76 -34.38
N THR A 19 25.61 19.19 -35.49
CA THR A 19 25.82 17.76 -35.72
C THR A 19 27.31 17.48 -35.98
N LEU A 20 27.66 16.19 -35.92
CA LEU A 20 28.96 15.54 -36.14
C LEU A 20 29.90 15.59 -34.91
N THR A 21 30.60 14.53 -34.50
CA THR A 21 31.34 13.50 -35.27
C THR A 21 31.50 12.19 -34.49
N ALA A 22 31.37 11.07 -35.21
CA ALA A 22 31.66 9.71 -34.78
C ALA A 22 33.17 9.42 -34.66
N CYS A 23 33.55 8.48 -33.79
CA CYS A 23 34.83 7.78 -33.84
C CYS A 23 34.57 6.27 -33.73
N ALA A 24 34.33 5.65 -34.89
CA ALA A 24 34.50 4.21 -35.05
C ALA A 24 36.00 3.90 -35.11
N ARG A 25 36.44 2.80 -34.49
CA ARG A 25 37.74 2.20 -34.75
C ARG A 25 37.51 0.84 -35.37
N ASP A 26 37.72 0.77 -36.67
CA ASP A 26 37.88 -0.44 -37.46
C ASP A 26 39.21 -1.13 -37.10
N VAL A 27 39.13 -2.41 -36.74
CA VAL A 27 40.28 -3.32 -36.81
C VAL A 27 39.99 -4.30 -37.95
N ALA A 28 40.83 -4.22 -38.99
CA ALA A 28 40.73 -4.97 -40.22
C ALA A 28 41.17 -6.47 -40.06
N PRO A 29 40.82 -7.35 -41.02
CA PRO A 29 40.72 -8.80 -40.83
C PRO A 29 41.83 -9.63 -41.51
N ARG A 30 41.89 -10.95 -41.21
CA ARG A 30 42.15 -12.11 -42.11
C ARG A 30 42.56 -13.38 -41.32
N PRO A 31 42.53 -14.60 -41.92
CA PRO A 31 41.57 -15.18 -42.85
C PRO A 31 41.10 -16.60 -42.44
N SER A 32 40.21 -17.14 -43.27
CA SER A 32 39.51 -18.44 -43.31
C SER A 32 40.30 -19.73 -42.99
N ALA A 33 39.59 -20.72 -42.42
CA ALA A 33 39.70 -22.13 -42.79
C ALA A 33 38.40 -22.89 -42.44
N THR A 34 37.84 -23.62 -43.40
CA THR A 34 36.62 -24.46 -43.34
C THR A 34 36.97 -25.90 -42.88
N PRO A 35 36.00 -26.84 -42.74
CA PRO A 35 35.74 -27.65 -41.54
C PRO A 35 36.36 -29.06 -41.57
N PRO A 36 36.09 -29.90 -40.56
CA PRO A 36 35.40 -31.15 -40.91
C PRO A 36 34.26 -31.54 -39.94
N SER A 37 33.25 -32.18 -40.51
CA SER A 37 32.22 -32.96 -39.80
C SER A 37 32.83 -34.25 -39.23
N ALA A 38 32.47 -34.62 -38.00
CA ALA A 38 32.59 -35.98 -37.51
C ALA A 38 31.46 -36.32 -36.53
N THR A 39 30.70 -37.33 -36.91
CA THR A 39 29.66 -38.06 -36.19
C THR A 39 30.26 -38.98 -35.12
N ALA A 40 29.67 -39.07 -33.92
CA ALA A 40 29.29 -40.32 -33.21
C ALA A 40 28.90 -40.08 -31.73
N ALA A 41 27.96 -40.91 -31.25
CA ALA A 41 27.22 -40.87 -29.99
C ALA A 41 27.94 -41.57 -28.80
N PRO A 42 27.23 -42.11 -27.78
CA PRO A 42 26.70 -41.50 -26.56
C PRO A 42 27.38 -42.02 -25.27
N GLY A 43 27.20 -41.36 -24.12
CA GLY A 43 27.76 -41.87 -22.86
C GLY A 43 27.19 -41.28 -21.56
N ALA A 44 26.48 -42.15 -20.84
CA ALA A 44 26.35 -42.26 -19.38
C ALA A 44 25.61 -41.18 -18.58
N GLY A 45 24.51 -41.63 -17.97
CA GLY A 45 23.63 -40.86 -17.11
C GLY A 45 24.18 -40.54 -15.73
N THR A 46 23.51 -39.58 -15.09
CA THR A 46 23.53 -39.38 -13.64
C THR A 46 22.12 -39.03 -13.20
N THR A 47 21.56 -39.89 -12.35
CA THR A 47 20.25 -39.79 -11.71
C THR A 47 20.24 -38.63 -10.70
N PRO A 48 19.26 -37.71 -10.72
CA PRO A 48 19.10 -36.70 -9.68
C PRO A 48 18.50 -37.29 -8.38
N ALA A 49 19.06 -36.92 -7.24
CA ALA A 49 18.53 -37.24 -5.91
C ALA A 49 17.25 -36.43 -5.61
N PRO A 50 16.28 -36.98 -4.82
CA PRO A 50 15.04 -36.28 -4.51
C PRO A 50 15.26 -35.13 -3.51
N PRO A 51 14.44 -34.06 -3.56
CA PRO A 51 14.51 -32.94 -2.62
C PRO A 51 13.96 -33.30 -1.24
N SER A 52 14.65 -32.83 -0.19
CA SER A 52 14.20 -32.91 1.20
C SER A 52 13.12 -31.88 1.50
N THR A 53 11.98 -32.34 2.01
CA THR A 53 10.85 -31.52 2.45
C THR A 53 11.17 -30.81 3.78
N PRO A 54 10.98 -29.48 3.92
CA PRO A 54 11.10 -28.82 5.21
C PRO A 54 9.85 -29.05 6.09
N VAL A 55 10.07 -29.23 7.39
CA VAL A 55 9.04 -29.39 8.44
C VAL A 55 8.56 -27.99 8.86
N PRO A 56 7.24 -27.73 9.01
CA PRO A 56 6.79 -26.40 9.41
C PRO A 56 7.09 -26.17 10.90
N THR A 57 7.74 -25.06 11.20
CA THR A 57 7.90 -24.55 12.57
C THR A 57 6.61 -23.83 12.95
N THR A 58 5.87 -24.35 13.93
CA THR A 58 4.67 -23.70 14.48
C THR A 58 5.10 -22.43 15.21
N VAL A 59 4.77 -21.27 14.63
CA VAL A 59 4.89 -19.96 15.28
C VAL A 59 3.72 -19.80 16.26
N ALA A 60 4.02 -19.49 17.52
CA ALA A 60 3.02 -19.20 18.54
C ALA A 60 2.25 -17.90 18.19
N PRO A 61 0.93 -17.80 18.50
CA PRO A 61 0.16 -16.61 18.18
C PRO A 61 0.64 -15.41 19.02
N PRO A 62 0.67 -14.19 18.45
CA PRO A 62 1.04 -12.98 19.17
C PRO A 62 0.04 -12.66 20.29
N THR A 63 0.53 -12.13 21.40
CA THR A 63 -0.25 -11.66 22.54
C THR A 63 -1.19 -10.52 22.09
N THR A 64 -2.50 -10.74 22.23
CA THR A 64 -3.55 -9.77 21.91
C THR A 64 -3.82 -8.90 23.15
N ASP A 65 -3.67 -7.58 23.02
CA ASP A 65 -4.20 -6.60 23.99
C ASP A 65 -5.70 -6.37 23.67
N PRO A 66 -6.60 -6.13 24.65
CA PRO A 66 -8.02 -6.36 24.50
C PRO A 66 -8.72 -5.17 23.83
N ALA A 67 -8.53 -5.02 22.53
CA ALA A 67 -9.58 -4.46 21.68
C ALA A 67 -10.52 -5.62 21.30
N GLY A 68 -11.81 -5.44 21.59
CA GLY A 68 -12.76 -6.51 21.90
C GLY A 68 -12.83 -7.66 20.90
N THR A 69 -12.95 -8.90 21.39
CA THR A 69 -13.05 -10.11 20.56
C THR A 69 -14.38 -10.25 19.81
N ALA A 70 -15.41 -9.50 20.19
CA ALA A 70 -16.73 -9.54 19.56
C ALA A 70 -16.89 -8.45 18.49
N PHE A 71 -17.65 -8.75 17.44
CA PHE A 71 -18.10 -7.75 16.48
C PHE A 71 -19.14 -6.82 17.14
N ALA A 72 -18.92 -5.52 17.04
CA ALA A 72 -19.89 -4.49 17.41
C ALA A 72 -20.88 -4.28 16.25
N PRO A 73 -22.18 -4.10 16.53
CA PRO A 73 -23.17 -3.89 15.47
C PRO A 73 -22.93 -2.56 14.74
N PRO A 74 -23.41 -2.43 13.48
CA PRO A 74 -23.36 -1.17 12.74
C PRO A 74 -23.98 -0.03 13.55
N GLY A 75 -23.42 1.17 13.43
CA GLY A 75 -23.82 2.35 14.22
C GLY A 75 -23.11 2.49 15.58
N THR A 76 -22.30 1.51 15.99
CA THR A 76 -21.40 1.66 17.14
C THR A 76 -20.06 2.22 16.68
N GLU A 77 -19.61 3.34 17.24
CA GLU A 77 -18.22 3.81 17.06
C GLU A 77 -17.31 3.06 18.05
N LEU A 78 -16.25 2.44 17.52
CA LEU A 78 -15.22 1.75 18.28
C LEU A 78 -14.06 2.72 18.54
N THR A 79 -13.72 2.96 19.80
CA THR A 79 -12.69 3.93 20.19
C THR A 79 -11.66 3.33 21.15
N HIS A 80 -10.40 3.65 20.93
CA HIS A 80 -9.29 3.42 21.86
C HIS A 80 -8.35 4.61 21.76
N GLU A 81 -8.05 5.30 22.86
CA GLU A 81 -7.24 6.52 22.79
C GLU A 81 -5.74 6.21 22.55
N GLY A 82 -5.24 5.09 23.08
CA GLY A 82 -3.82 4.74 23.01
C GLY A 82 -2.91 5.75 23.73
N ASP A 83 -1.60 5.53 23.63
CA ASP A 83 -0.55 6.43 24.11
C ASP A 83 0.58 6.62 23.09
N ALA A 84 0.35 6.18 21.84
CA ALA A 84 1.38 6.18 20.81
C ALA A 84 1.82 7.57 20.36
N THR A 85 3.08 7.63 19.91
CA THR A 85 3.64 8.78 19.22
C THR A 85 4.51 8.34 18.05
N GLY A 86 4.45 9.11 16.95
CA GLY A 86 5.42 9.01 15.87
C GLY A 86 5.24 7.84 14.89
N TYR A 87 4.11 7.13 14.92
CA TYR A 87 3.90 6.05 13.95
C TYR A 87 3.64 6.55 12.53
N VAL A 88 4.22 5.89 11.54
CA VAL A 88 3.88 6.04 10.13
C VAL A 88 3.13 4.79 9.70
N VAL A 89 2.01 4.95 8.97
CA VAL A 89 1.33 3.81 8.34
C VAL A 89 2.12 3.38 7.11
N THR A 90 2.81 2.24 7.21
CA THR A 90 3.74 1.79 6.17
C THR A 90 3.08 0.86 5.16
N GLN A 91 2.08 0.10 5.57
CA GLN A 91 1.36 -0.85 4.72
C GLN A 91 -0.12 -0.88 5.06
N VAL A 92 -0.93 -1.02 4.01
CA VAL A 92 -2.35 -1.36 4.10
C VAL A 92 -2.56 -2.64 3.31
N ARG A 93 -3.22 -3.62 3.93
CA ARG A 93 -3.54 -4.91 3.29
C ARG A 93 -4.99 -5.25 3.55
N VAL A 94 -5.62 -5.89 2.57
CA VAL A 94 -6.96 -6.46 2.69
C VAL A 94 -6.88 -7.97 2.42
N GLY A 95 -7.67 -8.75 3.14
CA GLY A 95 -7.80 -10.18 2.87
C GLY A 95 -9.10 -10.74 3.43
N GLU A 96 -9.68 -11.67 2.67
CA GLU A 96 -10.87 -12.43 3.05
C GLU A 96 -10.52 -13.52 4.08
N HIS A 97 -11.40 -13.71 5.04
CA HIS A 97 -11.35 -14.79 6.02
C HIS A 97 -12.73 -15.44 6.18
N PRO A 98 -12.83 -16.67 6.74
CA PRO A 98 -14.13 -17.26 7.01
C PRO A 98 -14.97 -16.40 7.96
N GLY A 99 -16.06 -15.81 7.45
CA GLY A 99 -17.03 -15.03 8.22
C GLY A 99 -16.70 -13.54 8.37
N TYR A 100 -15.61 -13.05 7.78
CA TYR A 100 -15.24 -11.63 7.79
C TYR A 100 -14.13 -11.31 6.78
N ASP A 101 -14.10 -10.06 6.33
CA ASP A 101 -12.94 -9.46 5.69
C ASP A 101 -12.08 -8.69 6.67
N ARG A 102 -10.79 -8.57 6.38
CA ARG A 102 -9.82 -7.90 7.25
C ARG A 102 -9.05 -6.82 6.50
N VAL A 103 -9.06 -5.61 7.05
CA VAL A 103 -8.09 -4.55 6.73
C VAL A 103 -7.01 -4.51 7.81
N VAL A 104 -5.74 -4.52 7.40
CA VAL A 104 -4.60 -4.37 8.29
C VAL A 104 -3.84 -3.10 7.94
N TYR A 105 -3.75 -2.19 8.91
CA TYR A 105 -2.82 -1.06 8.88
C TYR A 105 -1.58 -1.45 9.67
N GLU A 106 -0.43 -1.53 9.02
CA GLU A 106 0.87 -1.76 9.67
C GLU A 106 1.54 -0.42 9.97
N LEU A 107 2.09 -0.28 11.18
CA LEU A 107 2.66 0.95 11.69
C LEU A 107 4.13 0.73 12.07
N ALA A 108 4.98 1.71 11.73
CA ALA A 108 6.40 1.67 12.07
C ALA A 108 6.95 3.05 12.45
N GLY A 109 8.13 3.07 13.07
CA GLY A 109 8.86 4.30 13.42
C GLY A 109 8.37 5.03 14.67
N GLY A 110 7.27 4.57 15.28
CA GLY A 110 6.72 5.12 16.51
C GLY A 110 6.91 4.21 17.72
N GLU A 111 6.43 4.70 18.86
CA GLU A 111 6.45 4.03 20.16
C GLU A 111 5.05 4.08 20.78
N GLY A 112 4.79 3.19 21.76
CA GLY A 112 3.51 3.11 22.47
C GLY A 112 2.44 2.30 21.75
N THR A 113 1.21 2.37 22.27
CA THR A 113 0.04 1.67 21.74
C THR A 113 -0.78 2.62 20.87
N PRO A 114 -0.98 2.35 19.57
CA PRO A 114 -1.73 3.25 18.69
C PRO A 114 -3.19 3.34 19.13
N GLY A 115 -3.73 4.55 19.13
CA GLY A 115 -5.16 4.77 19.28
C GLY A 115 -5.91 4.57 17.97
N TYR A 116 -7.23 4.38 18.05
CA TYR A 116 -8.11 4.34 16.90
C TYR A 116 -9.51 4.89 17.22
N ARG A 117 -10.17 5.37 16.17
CA ARG A 117 -11.63 5.58 16.11
C ARG A 117 -12.14 5.00 14.80
N VAL A 118 -13.09 4.08 14.89
CA VAL A 118 -13.63 3.35 13.74
C VAL A 118 -15.15 3.42 13.78
N GLY A 119 -15.75 3.96 12.74
CA GLY A 119 -17.19 4.20 12.69
C GLY A 119 -17.71 4.42 11.27
N TRP A 120 -18.97 4.07 11.05
CA TRP A 120 -19.65 4.26 9.78
C TRP A 120 -20.03 5.74 9.56
N VAL A 121 -19.86 6.24 8.35
CA VAL A 121 -20.15 7.63 7.97
C VAL A 121 -20.95 7.70 6.67
N ASP A 122 -21.74 8.76 6.51
CA ASP A 122 -22.55 8.96 5.29
C ASP A 122 -21.69 9.39 4.09
N ARG A 123 -20.57 10.08 4.33
CA ARG A 123 -19.67 10.60 3.30
C ARG A 123 -18.23 10.58 3.79
N ALA A 124 -17.31 10.18 2.91
CA ALA A 124 -15.88 10.28 3.16
C ALA A 124 -15.40 11.72 2.97
N VAL A 125 -15.30 12.49 4.07
CA VAL A 125 -14.78 13.87 4.05
C VAL A 125 -13.32 13.87 4.48
N GLU A 126 -12.41 14.22 3.59
CA GLU A 126 -10.96 14.19 3.83
C GLU A 126 -10.50 15.37 4.69
N ASP A 127 -9.84 15.07 5.81
CA ASP A 127 -9.11 16.06 6.60
C ASP A 127 -7.79 16.45 5.89
N PRO A 128 -7.34 17.72 6.00
CA PRO A 128 -8.07 18.90 6.46
C PRO A 128 -8.84 19.59 5.33
N SER A 129 -8.81 19.05 4.11
CA SER A 129 -9.33 19.75 2.91
C SER A 129 -10.84 19.99 2.95
N GLY A 130 -11.59 19.13 3.65
CA GLY A 130 -13.05 19.09 3.63
C GLY A 130 -13.63 18.56 2.32
N ALA A 131 -12.79 18.04 1.42
CA ALA A 131 -13.24 17.47 0.15
C ALA A 131 -13.98 16.14 0.37
N VAL A 132 -15.05 15.92 -0.40
CA VAL A 132 -15.73 14.62 -0.40
C VAL A 132 -14.99 13.69 -1.36
N ARG A 133 -14.45 12.60 -0.83
CA ARG A 133 -13.82 11.52 -1.57
C ARG A 133 -14.90 10.51 -1.99
N GLN A 134 -14.85 10.08 -3.25
CA GLN A 134 -15.65 8.95 -3.71
C GLN A 134 -14.97 7.65 -3.25
N VAL A 135 -15.76 6.75 -2.68
CA VAL A 135 -15.32 5.44 -2.18
C VAL A 135 -16.23 4.40 -2.80
N ASP A 136 -15.64 3.37 -3.40
CA ASP A 136 -16.37 2.26 -4.00
C ASP A 136 -17.04 1.42 -2.89
N GLY A 137 -18.31 1.02 -3.06
CA GLY A 137 -19.11 0.30 -2.06
C GLY A 137 -20.35 1.08 -1.57
N ASP A 138 -21.24 0.38 -0.88
CA ASP A 138 -22.53 0.90 -0.40
C ASP A 138 -22.47 1.49 1.02
N GLY A 139 -21.45 1.11 1.80
CA GLY A 139 -21.17 1.62 3.13
C GLY A 139 -19.75 2.19 3.22
N ILE A 140 -19.57 3.28 3.97
CA ILE A 140 -18.26 3.89 4.20
C ILE A 140 -17.90 3.79 5.68
N LEU A 141 -16.89 3.00 5.99
CA LEU A 141 -16.29 2.92 7.31
C LEU A 141 -15.08 3.87 7.39
N GLN A 142 -15.15 4.87 8.25
CA GLN A 142 -14.00 5.73 8.54
C GLN A 142 -13.11 5.07 9.58
N VAL A 143 -11.81 5.01 9.27
CA VAL A 143 -10.76 4.57 10.20
C VAL A 143 -9.86 5.75 10.49
N ARG A 144 -9.78 6.16 11.76
CA ARG A 144 -8.84 7.18 12.23
C ARG A 144 -7.86 6.52 13.18
N LEU A 145 -6.57 6.57 12.88
CA LEU A 145 -5.48 6.11 13.73
C LEU A 145 -4.92 7.31 14.50
N ILE A 146 -4.63 7.15 15.79
CA ILE A 146 -4.16 8.20 16.69
C ILE A 146 -2.71 7.90 17.08
N GLY A 147 -1.88 8.95 17.19
CA GLY A 147 -0.47 8.82 17.52
C GLY A 147 0.43 8.63 16.30
N THR A 148 -0.07 9.04 15.13
CA THR A 148 0.65 8.92 13.86
C THR A 148 1.29 10.23 13.42
N THR A 149 2.22 10.17 12.47
CA THR A 149 2.98 11.32 11.94
C THR A 149 3.31 11.14 10.46
N TYR A 150 3.70 12.24 9.81
CA TYR A 150 4.30 12.17 8.48
C TYR A 150 5.65 11.44 8.51
N PRO A 151 6.02 10.76 7.41
CA PRO A 151 7.38 10.30 7.18
C PRO A 151 8.39 11.43 7.39
N VAL A 152 9.50 11.09 8.04
CA VAL A 152 10.69 11.94 8.12
C VAL A 152 11.76 11.41 7.18
N ASP A 153 12.68 12.28 6.75
CA ASP A 153 13.80 11.88 5.89
C ASP A 153 14.60 10.74 6.51
N GLY A 154 14.79 9.65 5.75
CA GLY A 154 15.47 8.43 6.21
C GLY A 154 14.65 7.56 7.17
N GLY A 155 13.40 7.91 7.45
CA GLY A 155 12.48 7.15 8.29
C GLY A 155 11.60 6.15 7.53
N ALA A 156 10.58 5.64 8.24
CA ALA A 156 9.55 4.80 7.66
C ALA A 156 8.80 5.52 6.52
N GLN A 157 8.50 4.79 5.45
CA GLN A 157 7.82 5.33 4.28
C GLN A 157 6.32 5.09 4.40
N GLU A 158 5.53 6.13 4.11
CA GLU A 158 4.06 6.05 4.18
C GLU A 158 3.48 5.26 3.00
N HIS A 159 2.40 4.55 3.27
CA HIS A 159 1.60 3.89 2.24
C HIS A 159 0.89 4.93 1.35
N ALA A 160 1.18 4.95 0.05
CA ALA A 160 0.75 6.02 -0.84
C ALA A 160 -0.47 5.71 -1.73
N GLY A 161 -0.99 4.48 -1.70
CA GLY A 161 -2.00 4.00 -2.66
C GLY A 161 -3.35 3.66 -2.03
N ASP A 162 -4.39 3.70 -2.86
CA ASP A 162 -5.64 3.02 -2.53
C ASP A 162 -5.43 1.50 -2.72
N VAL A 163 -6.09 0.69 -1.89
CA VAL A 163 -6.11 -0.77 -2.03
C VAL A 163 -7.48 -1.20 -2.55
N ARG A 164 -7.52 -2.11 -3.51
CA ARG A 164 -8.74 -2.73 -4.03
C ARG A 164 -8.50 -4.24 -4.07
N PRO A 165 -9.13 -5.03 -3.18
CA PRO A 165 -9.04 -6.48 -3.28
C PRO A 165 -9.87 -6.98 -4.47
N ASP A 166 -9.62 -8.22 -4.90
CA ASP A 166 -10.34 -8.85 -6.00
C ASP A 166 -11.62 -9.57 -5.54
N ASP A 167 -11.72 -9.89 -4.24
CA ASP A 167 -12.76 -10.69 -3.62
C ASP A 167 -13.11 -10.12 -2.21
N GLY A 168 -14.26 -10.54 -1.67
CA GLY A 168 -14.78 -10.11 -0.37
C GLY A 168 -15.88 -9.06 -0.48
N HIS A 169 -16.31 -8.55 0.67
CA HIS A 169 -17.21 -7.41 0.85
C HIS A 169 -16.49 -6.05 0.90
N ILE A 170 -15.17 -6.01 1.06
CA ILE A 170 -14.41 -4.76 1.02
C ILE A 170 -14.09 -4.40 -0.45
N GLU A 171 -14.61 -3.28 -0.92
CA GLU A 171 -14.43 -2.83 -2.31
C GLU A 171 -13.18 -1.96 -2.49
N GLN A 172 -12.90 -1.11 -1.49
CA GLN A 172 -11.81 -0.16 -1.55
C GLN A 172 -11.33 0.23 -0.16
N VAL A 173 -10.03 0.36 0.02
CA VAL A 173 -9.44 1.15 1.11
C VAL A 173 -8.79 2.37 0.48
N VAL A 174 -9.32 3.56 0.75
CA VAL A 174 -8.71 4.83 0.34
C VAL A 174 -7.38 4.99 1.07
N ARG A 175 -6.36 5.49 0.37
CA ARG A 175 -5.03 5.68 0.96
C ARG A 175 -5.12 6.44 2.30
N PRO A 176 -4.35 6.03 3.32
CA PRO A 176 -4.27 6.76 4.57
C PRO A 176 -3.70 8.16 4.35
N LEU A 177 -4.28 9.17 4.99
CA LEU A 177 -3.79 10.55 4.99
C LEU A 177 -3.58 11.03 6.42
N THR A 178 -2.35 11.42 6.71
CA THR A 178 -1.97 11.89 8.05
C THR A 178 -2.16 13.41 8.17
N PHE A 179 -2.71 13.87 9.29
CA PHE A 179 -2.85 15.28 9.67
C PHE A 179 -2.99 15.41 11.21
N GLU A 180 -2.36 16.41 11.82
CA GLU A 180 -2.48 16.74 13.27
C GLU A 180 -2.37 15.54 14.25
N GLY A 181 -1.43 14.62 13.98
CA GLY A 181 -1.18 13.47 14.87
C GLY A 181 -2.12 12.28 14.65
N MET A 182 -2.93 12.33 13.58
CA MET A 182 -3.90 11.30 13.23
C MET A 182 -3.80 10.92 11.77
N THR A 183 -4.06 9.66 11.44
CA THR A 183 -4.17 9.19 10.06
C THR A 183 -5.61 8.79 9.77
N GLN A 184 -6.21 9.37 8.75
CA GLN A 184 -7.55 9.07 8.30
C GLN A 184 -7.51 8.17 7.05
N SER A 185 -8.37 7.15 7.04
CA SER A 185 -8.59 6.26 5.91
C SER A 185 -10.09 5.96 5.81
N PHE A 186 -10.55 5.55 4.64
CA PHE A 186 -11.93 5.15 4.40
C PHE A 186 -11.95 3.76 3.77
N VAL A 187 -12.80 2.88 4.30
CA VAL A 187 -13.03 1.55 3.78
C VAL A 187 -14.44 1.51 3.21
N GLY A 188 -14.53 1.24 1.92
CA GLY A 188 -15.78 0.99 1.22
C GLY A 188 -16.17 -0.47 1.32
N VAL A 189 -17.43 -0.71 1.67
CA VAL A 189 -17.97 -2.04 1.95
C VAL A 189 -19.27 -2.26 1.19
N ASP A 190 -19.40 -3.41 0.53
CA ASP A 190 -20.56 -3.81 -0.23
C ASP A 190 -21.77 -4.17 0.66
N ASP A 191 -22.98 -4.00 0.13
CA ASP A 191 -24.29 -4.08 0.81
C ASP A 191 -24.46 -3.21 2.10
N GLY A 192 -23.55 -2.26 2.36
CA GLY A 192 -23.71 -1.24 3.38
C GLY A 192 -23.07 -1.54 4.75
N PRO A 193 -23.50 -0.84 5.82
CA PRO A 193 -22.91 -0.98 7.15
C PRO A 193 -23.05 -2.38 7.77
N ARG A 194 -21.93 -2.97 8.17
CA ARG A 194 -21.81 -4.31 8.77
C ARG A 194 -21.22 -4.27 10.19
N PRO A 195 -21.39 -5.34 10.99
CA PRO A 195 -20.71 -5.45 12.27
C PRO A 195 -19.18 -5.39 12.09
N VAL A 196 -18.51 -4.68 13.00
CA VAL A 196 -17.06 -4.42 12.91
C VAL A 196 -16.35 -4.80 14.21
N ARG A 197 -15.11 -5.24 14.09
CA ARG A 197 -14.22 -5.49 15.22
C ARG A 197 -12.88 -4.84 14.95
N VAL A 198 -12.25 -4.30 15.99
CA VAL A 198 -10.89 -3.78 15.91
C VAL A 198 -10.01 -4.54 16.88
N THR A 199 -8.81 -4.92 16.44
CA THR A 199 -7.80 -5.58 17.26
C THR A 199 -6.44 -4.92 17.07
N LEU A 200 -5.63 -4.90 18.13
CA LEU A 200 -4.25 -4.42 18.08
C LEU A 200 -3.30 -5.61 18.14
N LEU A 201 -2.32 -5.63 17.24
CA LEU A 201 -1.24 -6.61 17.26
C LEU A 201 0.10 -5.91 17.41
N GLN A 202 1.06 -6.61 18.01
CA GLN A 202 2.45 -6.16 18.15
C GLN A 202 3.36 -7.05 17.29
N ASP A 203 4.61 -6.61 17.09
CA ASP A 203 5.68 -7.32 16.39
C ASP A 203 5.31 -7.89 14.99
N PRO A 204 4.97 -7.05 13.99
CA PRO A 204 4.94 -5.59 13.98
C PRO A 204 3.63 -5.00 14.51
N VAL A 205 3.67 -3.72 14.88
CA VAL A 205 2.49 -2.96 15.34
C VAL A 205 1.46 -2.85 14.22
N ARG A 206 0.24 -3.30 14.50
CA ARG A 206 -0.87 -3.28 13.53
C ARG A 206 -2.17 -2.90 14.20
N VAL A 207 -2.94 -2.07 13.51
CA VAL A 207 -4.38 -1.89 13.76
C VAL A 207 -5.13 -2.74 12.74
N VAL A 208 -5.90 -3.69 13.23
CA VAL A 208 -6.64 -4.67 12.42
C VAL A 208 -8.11 -4.36 12.53
N VAL A 209 -8.77 -4.16 11.40
CA VAL A 209 -10.21 -3.90 11.31
C VAL A 209 -10.84 -5.07 10.58
N ASP A 210 -11.67 -5.84 11.29
CA ASP A 210 -12.46 -6.92 10.72
C ASP A 210 -13.88 -6.41 10.43
N VAL A 211 -14.39 -6.68 9.23
CA VAL A 211 -15.75 -6.39 8.79
C VAL A 211 -16.45 -7.73 8.59
N GLN A 212 -17.52 -7.99 9.34
CA GLN A 212 -18.25 -9.25 9.24
C GLN A 212 -18.95 -9.37 7.87
N ASP A 213 -19.04 -10.58 7.33
CA ASP A 213 -19.80 -10.93 6.11
C ASP A 213 -21.30 -10.58 6.19
#